data_AF-A0A1A8SJL7-F1
#
_entry.id   AF-A0A1A8SJL7-F1
#
_cell.length_a   1.000
_cell.length_b   1.000
_cell.length_c   1.000
_cell.angle_alpha   90.00
_cell.angle_beta   90.00
_cell.angle_gamma   90.00
#
_symmetry.space_group_name_H-M   'P 1'
#
loop_
_entity.id
_entity.type
_entity.pdbx_description
1 polymer ?
#
loop_
_entity_poly.entity_id
_entity_poly.type
_entity_poly.pdbx_seq_one_letter_code
_entity_poly.pdbx_strand_id
1 'polypeptide(L)'
;MEDIEEDLIEQEQPNISGKPFNVPFRSTRLHIQRSNVCSRAYFVVVMVFFHVYILNVIALLLYVHYNNGPGDLVRGDGESSATVSGSRSSLPQAAPSTRELHVEDYSQSFSLHRMEGIRVGHVQRVSIVPDRTHEMRTLSLKPLLFEIPGFLSEEECRVVVQLAQLKGLMDSQSSMPSQGQEESNQPLLSLSSEEVFSLLDLNQDGFLQKEEILSHSRSQDGTWLSPESLRQMLAGLEACPTGTLTLGDFRRVYDVSQRPQQQRSGKLHSHFKQRNRHTWLYQGSGSHRVLQTLRKRVIGLTHLPSSLVELSEPLQVIRYEHGDFSSAHYDSSSSHPETTCTHTRLAGNASALTEVSCRYLTVSLYLSSVEDGGEITFPVADNRTYDEQALVQEGVDLTDTQQTCGKGNLRMKPTTATALLWYNHLSDGRGWMGELDEFSLHGDCPVKRGVKWVANSWVNVDPDYQQQARYQRLVASQRHQTKAAMEDQYYSLSHSDLHLDL
;
A
#
# COMPACT_ATOMS: atom_id res chain seq x y z
N MET A 1 45.96 -65.72 -32.23
CA MET A 1 44.99 -66.09 -31.18
C MET A 1 43.76 -65.30 -31.56
N GLU A 2 42.84 -66.04 -32.17
CA GLU A 2 41.81 -65.69 -33.17
C GLU A 2 41.16 -64.30 -33.00
N ASP A 3 41.21 -63.37 -33.96
CA ASP A 3 40.65 -63.31 -35.34
C ASP A 3 39.16 -62.83 -35.32
N ILE A 4 38.85 -61.60 -35.80
CA ILE A 4 38.48 -61.22 -37.21
C ILE A 4 36.99 -61.60 -37.49
N GLU A 5 36.09 -60.88 -38.17
CA GLU A 5 35.99 -59.62 -38.95
C GLU A 5 34.55 -59.62 -39.57
N GLU A 6 34.06 -58.44 -40.03
CA GLU A 6 33.03 -58.24 -41.09
C GLU A 6 31.55 -58.71 -40.84
N ASP A 7 30.46 -58.13 -41.40
CA ASP A 7 30.30 -57.23 -42.54
C ASP A 7 28.87 -56.59 -42.67
N LEU A 8 28.84 -55.46 -43.38
CA LEU A 8 27.88 -54.95 -44.40
C LEU A 8 26.33 -54.83 -44.26
N ILE A 9 25.86 -53.84 -45.04
CA ILE A 9 24.57 -53.15 -45.18
C ILE A 9 23.69 -53.82 -46.25
N GLU A 10 22.36 -53.80 -46.12
CA GLU A 10 21.46 -53.56 -47.28
C GLU A 10 20.00 -53.19 -46.90
N GLN A 11 19.42 -52.35 -47.75
CA GLN A 11 18.10 -51.71 -47.73
C GLN A 11 17.15 -52.48 -48.66
N GLU A 12 15.82 -52.54 -48.37
CA GLU A 12 14.74 -52.37 -49.37
C GLU A 12 13.31 -52.49 -48.77
N GLN A 13 12.39 -51.63 -49.22
CA GLN A 13 10.92 -51.72 -49.03
C GLN A 13 10.25 -52.34 -50.28
N PRO A 14 8.98 -52.80 -50.23
CA PRO A 14 7.90 -51.96 -50.79
C PRO A 14 6.47 -52.14 -50.21
N ASN A 15 5.80 -51.01 -49.92
CA ASN A 15 4.49 -50.51 -50.39
C ASN A 15 3.28 -51.43 -50.77
N ILE A 16 2.08 -51.13 -50.21
CA ILE A 16 0.75 -50.90 -50.89
C ILE A 16 -0.52 -51.52 -50.22
N SER A 17 -1.46 -50.60 -49.90
CA SER A 17 -2.96 -50.65 -49.89
C SER A 17 -3.78 -51.29 -48.77
N GLY A 18 -4.79 -50.52 -48.30
CA GLY A 18 -6.12 -51.05 -47.95
C GLY A 18 -6.66 -50.78 -46.54
N LYS A 19 -7.22 -49.59 -46.27
CA LYS A 19 -8.29 -49.38 -45.26
C LYS A 19 -9.64 -49.86 -45.87
N PRO A 20 -10.66 -50.32 -45.11
CA PRO A 20 -11.33 -49.47 -44.11
C PRO A 20 -11.89 -50.12 -42.82
N PHE A 21 -11.93 -49.27 -41.78
CA PHE A 21 -12.94 -49.13 -40.72
C PHE A 21 -13.53 -50.36 -39.99
N ASN A 22 -13.27 -50.46 -38.68
CA ASN A 22 -14.30 -50.78 -37.67
C ASN A 22 -13.93 -50.29 -36.23
N VAL A 23 -14.81 -49.44 -35.72
CA VAL A 23 -15.21 -49.03 -34.35
C VAL A 23 -14.37 -49.49 -33.12
N PRO A 24 -14.07 -48.61 -32.13
CA PRO A 24 -13.34 -48.97 -30.92
C PRO A 24 -14.21 -49.70 -29.87
N PHE A 25 -13.60 -50.70 -29.23
CA PHE A 25 -14.16 -51.46 -28.12
C PHE A 25 -14.46 -50.59 -26.89
N ARG A 26 -15.64 -50.84 -26.32
CA ARG A 26 -16.18 -50.26 -25.09
C ARG A 26 -15.26 -50.47 -23.89
N SER A 27 -14.95 -49.38 -23.19
CA SER A 27 -14.44 -49.40 -21.82
C SER A 27 -15.50 -49.97 -20.87
N THR A 28 -15.13 -51.00 -20.11
CA THR A 28 -15.89 -51.57 -19.00
C THR A 28 -16.15 -50.52 -17.92
N ARG A 29 -17.43 -50.14 -17.77
CA ARG A 29 -17.91 -49.31 -16.66
C ARG A 29 -17.67 -50.03 -15.33
N LEU A 30 -16.85 -49.43 -14.47
CA LEU A 30 -16.90 -49.66 -13.03
C LEU A 30 -18.28 -49.23 -12.53
N HIS A 31 -19.04 -50.20 -12.02
CA HIS A 31 -20.36 -49.99 -11.46
C HIS A 31 -20.21 -49.44 -10.03
N ILE A 32 -19.99 -48.12 -9.90
CA ILE A 32 -20.12 -47.44 -8.61
C ILE A 32 -21.61 -47.46 -8.26
N GLN A 33 -21.98 -48.26 -7.26
CA GLN A 33 -23.28 -48.15 -6.60
C GLN A 33 -23.41 -46.72 -6.04
N ARG A 34 -24.25 -45.89 -6.66
CA ARG A 34 -24.76 -44.68 -6.03
C ARG A 34 -25.59 -45.10 -4.82
N SER A 35 -25.04 -44.93 -3.63
CA SER A 35 -25.82 -44.89 -2.40
C SER A 35 -26.68 -43.63 -2.43
N ASN A 36 -27.88 -43.74 -3.00
CA ASN A 36 -28.94 -42.76 -2.78
C ASN A 36 -29.42 -42.89 -1.32
N VAL A 37 -28.63 -42.38 -0.37
CA VAL A 37 -29.10 -42.08 0.98
C VAL A 37 -29.39 -40.58 1.06
N CYS A 38 -30.29 -40.13 0.19
CA CYS A 38 -31.04 -38.90 0.45
C CYS A 38 -32.39 -39.35 1.00
N SER A 39 -32.39 -39.75 2.28
CA SER A 39 -33.64 -40.11 2.96
C SER A 39 -34.49 -38.85 3.02
N ARG A 40 -35.65 -38.90 2.38
CA ARG A 40 -36.67 -37.84 2.38
C ARG A 40 -36.97 -37.34 3.82
N ALA A 41 -36.75 -38.19 4.82
CA ALA A 41 -36.88 -37.83 6.23
C ALA A 41 -35.82 -36.81 6.71
N TYR A 42 -34.57 -36.91 6.26
CA TYR A 42 -33.51 -35.97 6.64
C TYR A 42 -33.80 -34.55 6.13
N PHE A 43 -34.27 -34.44 4.88
CA PHE A 43 -34.64 -33.15 4.29
C PHE A 43 -35.83 -32.50 5.03
N VAL A 44 -36.81 -33.29 5.43
CA VAL A 44 -37.95 -32.80 6.24
C VAL A 44 -37.48 -32.30 7.61
N VAL A 45 -36.57 -33.01 8.26
CA VAL A 45 -36.02 -32.58 9.56
C VAL A 45 -35.25 -31.26 9.42
N VAL A 46 -34.37 -31.13 8.42
CA VAL A 46 -33.63 -29.88 8.17
C VAL A 46 -34.58 -28.73 7.84
N MET A 47 -35.63 -28.97 7.05
CA MET A 47 -36.65 -27.95 6.77
C MET A 47 -37.39 -27.53 8.03
N VAL A 48 -37.75 -28.43 8.94
CA VAL A 48 -38.39 -28.06 10.22
C VAL A 48 -37.47 -27.17 11.05
N PHE A 49 -36.19 -27.53 11.19
CA PHE A 49 -35.22 -26.69 11.91
C PHE A 49 -35.04 -25.31 11.27
N PHE A 50 -35.01 -25.25 9.94
CA PHE A 50 -34.92 -23.99 9.21
C PHE A 50 -36.14 -23.09 9.45
N HIS A 51 -37.36 -23.64 9.45
CA HIS A 51 -38.58 -22.87 9.71
C HIS A 51 -38.66 -22.42 11.18
N VAL A 52 -38.28 -23.28 12.13
CA VAL A 52 -38.22 -22.91 13.57
C VAL A 52 -37.19 -21.80 13.80
N TYR A 53 -36.03 -21.86 13.13
CA TYR A 53 -35.02 -20.81 13.21
C TYR A 53 -35.55 -19.47 12.67
N ILE A 54 -36.19 -19.46 11.50
CA ILE A 54 -36.79 -18.24 10.93
C ILE A 54 -37.86 -17.67 11.86
N LEU A 55 -38.75 -18.50 12.41
CA LEU A 55 -39.79 -18.04 13.33
C LEU A 55 -39.19 -17.42 14.61
N ASN A 56 -38.11 -17.99 15.14
CA ASN A 56 -37.41 -17.43 16.29
C ASN A 56 -36.74 -16.08 15.96
N VAL A 57 -36.15 -15.93 14.77
CA VAL A 57 -35.57 -14.65 14.32
C VAL A 57 -36.66 -13.59 14.16
N ILE A 58 -37.80 -13.94 13.56
CA ILE A 58 -38.93 -13.02 13.41
C ILE A 58 -39.50 -12.61 14.77
N ALA A 59 -39.65 -13.56 15.71
CA ALA A 59 -40.10 -13.27 17.07
C ALA A 59 -39.14 -12.33 17.81
N LEU A 60 -37.81 -12.50 17.63
CA LEU A 60 -36.80 -11.61 18.19
C LEU A 60 -36.90 -10.20 17.61
N LEU A 61 -37.05 -10.09 16.28
CA LEU A 61 -37.22 -8.81 15.60
C LEU A 61 -38.51 -8.08 16.03
N LEU A 62 -39.61 -8.83 16.20
CA LEU A 62 -40.87 -8.27 16.72
C LEU A 62 -40.73 -7.84 18.19
N TYR A 63 -40.02 -8.60 19.02
CA TYR A 63 -39.74 -8.22 20.41
C TYR A 63 -38.92 -6.94 20.49
N VAL A 64 -37.86 -6.83 19.68
CA VAL A 64 -37.05 -5.61 19.57
C VAL A 64 -37.87 -4.45 19.04
N HIS A 65 -38.75 -4.68 18.06
CA HIS A 65 -39.60 -3.63 17.51
C HIS A 65 -40.67 -3.15 18.50
N TYR A 66 -41.26 -4.06 19.29
CA TYR A 66 -42.28 -3.72 20.28
C TYR A 66 -41.68 -3.00 21.50
N ASN A 67 -40.47 -3.38 21.92
CA ASN A 67 -39.79 -2.70 23.03
C ASN A 67 -39.07 -1.42 22.64
N ASN A 68 -38.78 -1.21 21.34
CA ASN A 68 -38.17 0.02 20.82
C ASN A 68 -39.13 0.84 19.94
N GLY A 69 -40.44 0.60 20.06
CA GLY A 69 -41.46 1.38 19.37
C GLY A 69 -41.51 2.84 19.90
N PRO A 70 -41.68 3.84 19.03
CA PRO A 70 -41.47 5.25 19.36
C PRO A 70 -42.56 5.81 20.26
N GLY A 71 -42.16 6.45 21.36
CA GLY A 71 -43.05 7.32 22.14
C GLY A 71 -43.45 8.55 21.33
N ASP A 72 -44.75 8.62 21.04
CA ASP A 72 -45.60 9.74 20.61
C ASP A 72 -44.96 11.08 20.21
N LEU A 73 -45.15 11.44 18.94
CA LEU A 73 -45.25 12.82 18.46
C LEU A 73 -46.72 13.12 18.15
N VAL A 74 -47.39 13.98 18.95
CA VAL A 74 -48.41 14.97 18.54
C VAL A 74 -48.72 15.95 19.70
N ARG A 75 -48.25 17.20 19.55
CA ARG A 75 -48.99 18.50 19.56
C ARG A 75 -49.73 19.01 20.83
N GLY A 76 -49.36 20.23 21.26
CA GLY A 76 -50.32 21.31 21.53
C GLY A 76 -50.34 21.96 22.92
N ASP A 77 -49.95 23.25 22.95
CA ASP A 77 -50.40 24.36 23.82
C ASP A 77 -49.89 24.55 25.27
N GLY A 78 -49.50 25.80 25.58
CA GLY A 78 -49.83 26.44 26.87
C GLY A 78 -48.74 27.12 27.72
N GLU A 79 -48.39 28.36 27.39
CA GLU A 79 -48.17 29.53 28.29
C GLU A 79 -47.18 29.57 29.49
N SER A 80 -46.23 30.51 29.36
CA SER A 80 -45.93 31.69 30.21
C SER A 80 -45.59 31.59 31.72
N SER A 81 -44.41 32.15 32.08
CA SER A 81 -44.08 33.03 33.24
C SER A 81 -42.73 32.64 33.88
N ALA A 82 -41.87 33.50 34.42
CA ALA A 82 -41.68 34.93 34.46
C ALA A 82 -40.27 35.16 35.06
N THR A 83 -39.66 36.27 34.69
CA THR A 83 -38.41 36.86 35.20
C THR A 83 -38.45 37.19 36.70
N VAL A 84 -37.35 36.95 37.43
CA VAL A 84 -36.95 37.78 38.60
C VAL A 84 -35.43 37.93 38.67
N SER A 85 -35.01 39.19 38.76
CA SER A 85 -33.66 39.72 38.99
C SER A 85 -33.37 39.82 40.50
N GLY A 86 -32.10 39.65 40.91
CA GLY A 86 -31.65 39.86 42.29
C GLY A 86 -30.13 40.00 42.45
N SER A 87 -29.68 41.17 42.89
CA SER A 87 -28.32 41.73 42.89
C SER A 87 -27.35 41.28 44.02
N ARG A 88 -26.06 41.13 43.65
CA ARG A 88 -24.74 41.43 44.30
C ARG A 88 -24.43 41.07 45.78
N SER A 89 -23.28 40.38 45.97
CA SER A 89 -22.19 40.76 46.90
C SER A 89 -20.86 40.05 46.54
N SER A 90 -19.72 40.60 46.97
CA SER A 90 -18.38 40.56 46.35
C SER A 90 -17.28 39.72 47.05
N LEU A 91 -16.49 38.96 46.23
CA LEU A 91 -15.03 38.60 46.25
C LEU A 91 -14.39 37.83 47.45
N PRO A 92 -13.23 37.10 47.30
CA PRO A 92 -12.27 37.04 46.17
C PRO A 92 -11.77 35.65 45.68
N GLN A 93 -11.26 35.65 44.44
CA GLN A 93 -10.29 34.76 43.74
C GLN A 93 -9.96 33.33 44.23
N ALA A 94 -10.16 32.37 43.33
CA ALA A 94 -9.26 31.23 43.12
C ALA A 94 -9.02 31.04 41.59
N ALA A 95 -7.81 30.62 41.25
CA ALA A 95 -7.20 30.60 39.91
C ALA A 95 -8.02 29.89 38.80
N PRO A 96 -7.87 30.27 37.51
CA PRO A 96 -8.53 29.55 36.44
C PRO A 96 -7.82 28.22 36.23
N SER A 97 -8.50 27.13 36.61
CA SER A 97 -8.17 25.80 36.11
C SER A 97 -8.31 25.80 34.59
N THR A 98 -7.25 25.30 33.95
CA THR A 98 -7.19 24.66 32.65
C THR A 98 -8.49 24.76 31.85
N ARG A 99 -8.48 25.63 30.82
CA ARG A 99 -9.40 25.50 29.68
C ARG A 99 -9.18 24.11 29.10
N GLU A 100 -10.00 23.15 29.51
CA GLU A 100 -10.30 21.99 28.70
C GLU A 100 -10.81 22.53 27.38
N LEU A 101 -9.95 22.45 26.36
CA LEU A 101 -10.32 22.65 24.98
C LEU A 101 -11.50 21.73 24.70
N HIS A 102 -12.66 22.36 24.51
CA HIS A 102 -13.92 21.76 24.09
C HIS A 102 -13.67 20.60 23.10
N VAL A 103 -13.95 19.38 23.54
CA VAL A 103 -13.85 18.14 22.76
C VAL A 103 -15.12 17.93 21.93
N GLU A 104 -15.68 18.97 21.33
CA GLU A 104 -17.03 18.91 20.72
C GLU A 104 -17.11 19.31 19.24
N ASP A 105 -16.07 19.08 18.43
CA ASP A 105 -16.20 19.28 16.97
C ASP A 105 -15.53 18.22 16.07
N TYR A 106 -15.13 17.06 16.62
CA TYR A 106 -14.46 15.99 15.85
C TYR A 106 -14.98 14.58 16.14
N SER A 107 -16.26 14.46 16.51
CA SER A 107 -16.98 13.19 16.66
C SER A 107 -17.70 12.76 15.37
N GLN A 108 -17.20 13.12 14.18
CA GLN A 108 -17.62 12.44 12.96
C GLN A 108 -16.88 11.11 12.86
N SER A 109 -17.58 10.01 13.12
CA SER A 109 -17.15 8.66 12.76
C SER A 109 -16.88 8.62 11.25
N PHE A 110 -15.63 8.83 10.84
CA PHE A 110 -15.22 8.82 9.44
C PHE A 110 -15.01 7.36 8.99
N SER A 111 -15.61 6.99 7.85
CA SER A 111 -15.41 5.70 7.21
C SER A 111 -14.50 5.84 5.99
N LEU A 112 -13.57 4.90 5.81
CA LEU A 112 -12.74 4.80 4.61
C LEU A 112 -13.62 4.45 3.42
N HIS A 113 -13.63 5.32 2.41
CA HIS A 113 -14.30 5.03 1.15
C HIS A 113 -13.63 3.83 0.47
N ARG A 114 -14.43 2.83 0.13
CA ARG A 114 -14.01 1.67 -0.65
C ARG A 114 -14.88 1.58 -1.89
N MET A 115 -14.24 1.58 -3.05
CA MET A 115 -14.95 1.51 -4.33
C MET A 115 -15.61 0.15 -4.52
N GLU A 116 -16.72 0.11 -5.24
CA GLU A 116 -17.40 -1.14 -5.56
C GLU A 116 -16.86 -1.74 -6.86
N GLY A 117 -16.45 -3.01 -6.82
CA GLY A 117 -15.98 -3.72 -8.01
C GLY A 117 -17.09 -4.17 -8.97
N ILE A 118 -18.32 -4.36 -8.46
CA ILE A 118 -19.51 -4.86 -9.16
C ILE A 118 -19.30 -6.25 -9.79
N ARG A 119 -18.53 -6.35 -10.88
CA ARG A 119 -18.10 -7.61 -11.53
C ARG A 119 -16.87 -7.39 -12.40
N VAL A 120 -16.10 -8.45 -12.65
CA VAL A 120 -14.98 -8.42 -13.59
C VAL A 120 -15.43 -7.92 -14.97
N GLY A 121 -14.69 -6.97 -15.53
CA GLY A 121 -14.99 -6.32 -16.80
C GLY A 121 -16.05 -5.22 -16.74
N HIS A 122 -16.63 -4.92 -15.57
CA HIS A 122 -17.49 -3.75 -15.43
C HIS A 122 -16.68 -2.47 -15.64
N VAL A 123 -17.25 -1.52 -16.38
CA VAL A 123 -16.65 -0.20 -16.64
C VAL A 123 -17.56 0.86 -16.04
N GLN A 124 -17.00 1.67 -15.15
CA GLN A 124 -17.69 2.80 -14.52
C GLN A 124 -16.98 4.11 -14.83
N ARG A 125 -17.75 5.20 -14.89
CA ARG A 125 -17.22 6.54 -15.17
C ARG A 125 -16.90 7.24 -13.86
N VAL A 126 -15.66 7.68 -13.71
CA VAL A 126 -15.17 8.37 -12.52
C VAL A 126 -14.69 9.79 -12.87
N SER A 127 -15.05 10.76 -12.04
CA SER A 127 -14.67 12.16 -12.23
C SER A 127 -13.47 12.51 -11.34
N ILE A 128 -12.27 12.16 -11.82
CA ILE A 128 -11.01 12.36 -11.06
C ILE A 128 -10.52 13.80 -11.17
N VAL A 129 -10.79 14.46 -12.30
CA VAL A 129 -10.44 15.85 -12.59
C VAL A 129 -11.73 16.61 -12.92
N PRO A 130 -11.91 17.88 -12.47
CA PRO A 130 -13.16 18.62 -12.63
C PRO A 130 -13.75 18.65 -14.05
N ASP A 131 -12.89 18.55 -15.07
CA ASP A 131 -13.28 18.70 -16.48
C ASP A 131 -13.10 17.42 -17.32
N ARG A 132 -12.80 16.27 -16.68
CA ARG A 132 -12.53 15.01 -17.40
C ARG A 132 -13.08 13.79 -16.67
N THR A 133 -14.01 13.10 -17.32
CA THR A 133 -14.44 11.77 -16.91
C THR A 133 -13.45 10.72 -17.42
N HIS A 134 -13.02 9.82 -16.54
CA HIS A 134 -12.20 8.67 -16.88
C HIS A 134 -13.03 7.40 -16.82
N GLU A 135 -12.68 6.43 -17.63
CA GLU A 135 -13.22 5.08 -17.54
C GLU A 135 -12.37 4.28 -16.56
N MET A 136 -13.03 3.61 -15.62
CA MET A 136 -12.39 2.71 -14.69
C MET A 136 -13.00 1.32 -14.86
N ARG A 137 -12.16 0.32 -15.10
CA ARG A 137 -12.55 -1.06 -15.36
C ARG A 137 -12.16 -1.94 -14.19
N THR A 138 -13.09 -2.76 -13.70
CA THR A 138 -12.80 -3.81 -12.71
C THR A 138 -12.06 -4.96 -13.38
N LEU A 139 -10.88 -5.30 -12.87
CA LEU A 139 -10.08 -6.42 -13.38
C LEU A 139 -10.24 -7.70 -12.55
N SER A 140 -10.34 -7.56 -11.23
CA SER A 140 -10.64 -8.67 -10.30
C SER A 140 -11.45 -8.18 -9.11
N LEU A 141 -12.09 -9.12 -8.42
CA LEU A 141 -12.78 -8.87 -7.15
C LEU A 141 -11.97 -9.35 -5.95
N LYS A 142 -11.04 -10.29 -6.17
CA LYS A 142 -10.06 -10.78 -5.18
C LYS A 142 -8.66 -10.78 -5.82
N PRO A 143 -7.80 -9.79 -5.58
CA PRO A 143 -8.07 -8.61 -4.78
C PRO A 143 -9.03 -7.70 -5.54
N LEU A 144 -9.59 -6.72 -4.85
CA LEU A 144 -10.37 -5.68 -5.50
C LEU A 144 -9.44 -4.76 -6.30
N LEU A 145 -9.40 -4.93 -7.62
CA LEU A 145 -8.43 -4.31 -8.53
C LEU A 145 -9.12 -3.64 -9.71
N PHE A 146 -8.65 -2.44 -10.04
CA PHE A 146 -9.16 -1.60 -11.11
C PHE A 146 -8.05 -1.12 -12.04
N GLU A 147 -8.42 -0.89 -13.31
CA GLU A 147 -7.61 -0.26 -14.34
C GLU A 147 -8.24 1.08 -14.74
N ILE A 148 -7.44 2.15 -14.77
CA ILE A 148 -7.85 3.49 -15.21
C ILE A 148 -6.91 3.96 -16.33
N PRO A 149 -7.26 3.74 -17.60
CA PRO A 149 -6.47 4.22 -18.73
C PRO A 149 -6.46 5.75 -18.79
N GLY A 150 -5.32 6.32 -19.19
CA GLY A 150 -5.19 7.77 -19.38
C GLY A 150 -5.32 8.61 -18.10
N PHE A 151 -5.02 8.01 -16.95
CA PHE A 151 -4.96 8.68 -15.64
C PHE A 151 -3.89 9.79 -15.60
N LEU A 152 -2.81 9.59 -16.34
CA LEU A 152 -1.79 10.60 -16.64
C LEU A 152 -1.83 10.95 -18.13
N SER A 153 -1.20 12.07 -18.49
CA SER A 153 -0.77 12.32 -19.87
C SER A 153 0.63 11.76 -20.10
N GLU A 154 1.00 11.48 -21.35
CA GLU A 154 2.35 11.02 -21.67
C GLU A 154 3.41 12.07 -21.27
N GLU A 155 3.07 13.35 -21.38
CA GLU A 155 3.92 14.46 -20.96
C GLU A 155 4.18 14.42 -19.46
N GLU A 156 3.14 14.19 -18.65
CA GLU A 156 3.28 14.03 -17.20
C GLU A 156 4.14 12.81 -16.86
N CYS A 157 3.95 11.68 -17.55
CA CYS A 157 4.78 10.49 -17.37
C CYS A 157 6.27 10.81 -17.62
N ARG A 158 6.59 11.50 -18.73
CA ARG A 158 7.97 11.91 -19.05
C ARG A 158 8.57 12.82 -17.98
N VAL A 159 7.80 13.78 -17.47
CA VAL A 159 8.25 14.67 -16.38
C VAL A 159 8.57 13.88 -15.12
N VAL A 160 7.72 12.94 -14.70
CA VAL A 160 7.98 12.10 -13.52
C VAL A 160 9.26 11.28 -13.69
N VAL A 161 9.47 10.68 -14.88
CA VAL A 161 10.70 9.94 -15.19
C VAL A 161 11.93 10.85 -15.13
N GLN A 162 11.87 12.05 -15.71
CA GLN A 162 12.99 13.00 -15.68
C GLN A 162 13.33 13.45 -14.27
N LEU A 163 12.34 13.75 -13.44
CA LEU A 163 12.56 14.11 -12.04
C LEU A 163 13.21 12.97 -11.25
N ALA A 164 12.79 11.72 -11.49
CA ALA A 164 13.43 10.55 -10.90
C ALA A 164 14.88 10.37 -11.35
N GLN A 165 15.16 10.58 -12.64
CA GLN A 165 16.53 10.52 -13.17
C GLN A 165 17.43 11.63 -12.59
N LEU A 166 16.91 12.84 -12.46
CA LEU A 166 17.63 13.98 -11.89
C LEU A 166 17.92 13.78 -10.40
N LYS A 167 16.98 13.19 -9.65
CA LYS A 167 17.20 12.83 -8.24
C LYS A 167 18.23 11.71 -8.08
N GLY A 168 18.33 10.82 -9.07
CA GLY A 168 19.19 9.64 -9.02
C GLY A 168 18.46 8.41 -8.49
N LEU A 169 18.82 7.25 -9.04
CA LEU A 169 18.21 5.96 -8.74
C LEU A 169 19.20 5.05 -8.01
N MET A 170 18.70 4.31 -7.03
CA MET A 170 19.45 3.32 -6.25
C MET A 170 19.07 1.90 -6.63
N ASP A 171 19.96 0.94 -6.42
CA ASP A 171 19.68 -0.48 -6.69
C ASP A 171 18.88 -1.11 -5.55
N SER A 172 17.75 -1.76 -5.87
CA SER A 172 17.03 -2.67 -4.98
C SER A 172 17.52 -4.10 -5.22
N GLN A 173 18.39 -4.60 -4.33
CA GLN A 173 18.78 -6.02 -4.32
C GLN A 173 18.53 -6.59 -2.93
N SER A 174 17.50 -7.42 -2.78
CA SER A 174 17.22 -8.16 -1.54
C SER A 174 17.44 -9.66 -1.75
N SER A 175 18.35 -10.27 -0.99
CA SER A 175 18.64 -11.72 -1.02
C SER A 175 17.75 -12.50 -0.03
N MET A 176 17.42 -13.76 -0.35
CA MET A 176 16.75 -14.68 0.58
C MET A 176 17.63 -14.99 1.82
N PRO A 177 17.09 -14.93 3.05
CA PRO A 177 17.71 -15.60 4.20
C PRO A 177 17.45 -17.11 4.13
N SER A 178 18.45 -17.90 4.49
CA SER A 178 18.33 -19.35 4.71
C SER A 178 17.29 -19.62 5.80
N GLN A 179 16.45 -20.66 5.64
CA GLN A 179 15.39 -21.03 6.60
C GLN A 179 15.86 -20.95 8.07
N GLY A 180 15.21 -20.10 8.86
CA GLY A 180 15.37 -20.04 10.32
C GLY A 180 15.99 -18.77 10.90
N GLN A 181 16.27 -17.73 10.12
CA GLN A 181 16.66 -16.41 10.64
C GLN A 181 15.55 -15.39 10.43
N GLU A 182 15.06 -14.83 11.54
CA GLU A 182 14.27 -13.60 11.59
C GLU A 182 14.90 -12.54 10.68
N GLU A 183 14.05 -11.73 10.02
CA GLU A 183 14.46 -10.61 9.17
C GLU A 183 15.50 -9.74 9.87
N SER A 184 16.77 -10.01 9.61
CA SER A 184 17.85 -9.21 10.15
C SER A 184 17.80 -7.89 9.40
N ASN A 185 17.50 -6.81 10.14
CA ASN A 185 17.59 -5.41 9.73
C ASN A 185 19.04 -5.01 9.34
N GLN A 186 19.64 -5.69 8.37
CA GLN A 186 20.98 -5.39 7.88
C GLN A 186 20.87 -4.51 6.63
N PRO A 187 21.44 -3.29 6.65
CA PRO A 187 21.45 -2.43 5.48
C PRO A 187 22.31 -3.06 4.38
N LEU A 188 21.66 -3.49 3.29
CA LEU A 188 22.28 -4.16 2.14
C LEU A 188 23.07 -3.19 1.23
N LEU A 189 22.99 -1.88 1.45
CA LEU A 189 23.63 -0.85 0.64
C LEU A 189 24.63 -0.02 1.45
N SER A 190 25.88 0.02 0.99
CA SER A 190 26.91 0.95 1.48
C SER A 190 26.75 2.31 0.76
N LEU A 191 25.80 3.12 1.20
CA LEU A 191 25.60 4.48 0.68
C LEU A 191 26.56 5.47 1.35
N SER A 192 27.03 6.46 0.60
CA SER A 192 27.78 7.58 1.17
C SER A 192 26.88 8.52 1.97
N SER A 193 27.44 9.33 2.87
CA SER A 193 26.65 10.31 3.64
C SER A 193 25.96 11.33 2.71
N GLU A 194 26.53 11.64 1.54
CA GLU A 194 25.94 12.54 0.53
C GLU A 194 24.75 11.90 -0.19
N GLU A 195 24.83 10.61 -0.50
CA GLU A 195 23.74 9.86 -1.12
C GLU A 195 22.56 9.78 -0.15
N VAL A 196 22.81 9.45 1.13
CA VAL A 196 21.77 9.45 2.17
C VAL A 196 21.14 10.83 2.34
N PHE A 197 21.94 11.90 2.37
CA PHE A 197 21.43 13.26 2.44
C PHE A 197 20.53 13.60 1.25
N SER A 198 20.96 13.29 0.03
CA SER A 198 20.22 13.60 -1.20
C SER A 198 18.91 12.81 -1.33
N LEU A 199 18.83 11.63 -0.70
CA LEU A 199 17.60 10.84 -0.64
C LEU A 199 16.62 11.44 0.35
N LEU A 200 17.11 11.77 1.54
CA LEU A 200 16.36 12.40 2.61
C LEU A 200 15.84 13.78 2.19
N ASP A 201 16.63 14.54 1.42
CA ASP A 201 16.26 15.85 0.89
C ASP A 201 15.20 15.67 -0.21
N LEU A 202 13.96 15.79 0.23
CA LEU A 202 12.79 15.41 -0.54
C LEU A 202 12.40 16.51 -1.52
N ASN A 203 12.58 17.77 -1.11
CA ASN A 203 12.29 18.95 -1.91
C ASN A 203 13.53 19.49 -2.68
N GLN A 204 14.72 18.92 -2.45
CA GLN A 204 16.01 19.29 -3.07
C GLN A 204 16.41 20.75 -2.81
N ASP A 205 16.05 21.31 -1.66
CA ASP A 205 16.42 22.67 -1.29
C ASP A 205 17.79 22.74 -0.58
N GLY A 206 18.44 21.59 -0.33
CA GLY A 206 19.73 21.50 0.32
C GLY A 206 19.67 21.59 1.85
N PHE A 207 18.46 21.57 2.43
CA PHE A 207 18.22 21.61 3.87
C PHE A 207 17.30 20.46 4.29
N LEU A 208 17.82 19.52 5.07
CA LEU A 208 16.98 18.48 5.64
C LEU A 208 16.06 19.04 6.73
N GLN A 209 14.76 18.97 6.47
CA GLN A 209 13.73 19.34 7.45
C GLN A 209 13.18 18.11 8.18
N LYS A 210 12.55 18.37 9.33
CA LYS A 210 11.96 17.31 10.17
C LYS A 210 10.94 16.48 9.39
N GLU A 211 10.12 17.13 8.57
CA GLU A 211 9.10 16.49 7.75
C GLU A 211 9.69 15.52 6.74
N GLU A 212 10.87 15.83 6.17
CA GLU A 212 11.54 15.02 5.17
C GLU A 212 12.17 13.78 5.81
N ILE A 213 12.85 13.94 6.96
CA ILE A 213 13.36 12.81 7.74
C ILE A 213 12.21 11.89 8.20
N LEU A 214 11.10 12.48 8.65
CA LEU A 214 9.91 11.74 9.07
C LEU A 214 9.15 11.08 7.93
N SER A 215 9.33 11.52 6.69
CA SER A 215 8.69 10.92 5.53
C SER A 215 9.36 9.61 5.12
N HIS A 216 10.68 9.52 5.25
CA HIS A 216 11.48 8.30 5.01
C HIS A 216 11.39 7.29 6.16
N SER A 217 11.05 7.74 7.37
CA SER A 217 10.60 6.83 8.42
C SER A 217 9.33 6.06 8.05
N ARG A 218 8.63 6.38 6.95
CA ARG A 218 7.36 5.73 6.54
C ARG A 218 7.54 4.67 5.46
N SER A 219 8.69 4.65 4.78
CA SER A 219 9.00 3.70 3.71
C SER A 219 9.84 2.54 4.28
N GLN A 220 9.26 1.34 4.39
CA GLN A 220 10.02 0.12 4.74
C GLN A 220 10.80 -0.45 3.55
N ASP A 221 11.58 0.36 2.84
CA ASP A 221 12.55 -0.26 1.93
C ASP A 221 13.65 -1.02 2.71
N GLY A 222 13.75 -0.87 4.05
CA GLY A 222 14.54 -1.74 4.95
C GLY A 222 16.03 -1.85 4.63
N THR A 223 16.52 -1.12 3.61
CA THR A 223 17.77 -1.44 2.90
C THR A 223 18.86 -0.41 3.14
N TRP A 224 18.56 0.77 3.71
CA TRP A 224 19.57 1.83 3.82
C TRP A 224 19.60 2.66 5.13
N LEU A 225 18.48 2.88 5.82
CA LEU A 225 18.45 3.62 7.09
C LEU A 225 17.90 2.76 8.24
N SER A 226 18.72 2.53 9.27
CA SER A 226 18.27 1.83 10.48
C SER A 226 17.44 2.75 11.39
N PRO A 227 16.56 2.20 12.25
CA PRO A 227 15.83 2.97 13.26
C PRO A 227 16.76 3.78 14.18
N GLU A 228 17.94 3.27 14.50
CA GLU A 228 18.97 3.97 15.30
C GLU A 228 19.52 5.18 14.54
N SER A 229 19.73 5.03 13.24
CA SER A 229 20.18 6.10 12.34
C SER A 229 19.14 7.23 12.28
N LEU A 230 17.86 6.89 12.14
CA LEU A 230 16.76 7.88 12.16
C LEU A 230 16.68 8.65 13.48
N ARG A 231 16.81 7.95 14.62
CA ARG A 231 16.84 8.62 15.94
C ARG A 231 18.02 9.57 16.08
N GLN A 232 19.20 9.16 15.60
CA GLN A 232 20.39 10.01 15.62
C GLN A 232 20.21 11.26 14.75
N MET A 233 19.60 11.13 13.58
CA MET A 233 19.30 12.27 12.70
C MET A 233 18.25 13.21 13.31
N LEU A 234 17.17 12.67 13.90
CA LEU A 234 16.15 13.46 14.59
C LEU A 234 16.72 14.20 15.81
N ALA A 235 17.55 13.53 16.61
CA ALA A 235 18.23 14.15 17.75
C ALA A 235 19.21 15.25 17.31
N GLY A 236 19.94 15.02 16.20
CA GLY A 236 20.80 16.04 15.60
C GLY A 236 20.02 17.25 15.10
N LEU A 237 18.84 17.05 14.50
CA LEU A 237 17.97 18.13 14.04
C LEU A 237 17.39 18.94 15.22
N GLU A 238 17.02 18.27 16.32
CA GLU A 238 16.51 18.93 17.53
C GLU A 238 17.61 19.70 18.29
N ALA A 239 18.88 19.29 18.15
CA ALA A 239 20.03 20.01 18.69
C ALA A 239 20.44 21.23 17.84
N CYS A 240 19.99 21.31 16.57
CA CYS A 240 20.28 22.43 15.69
C CYS A 240 19.33 23.62 15.95
N PRO A 241 19.87 24.81 16.28
CA PRO A 241 19.04 25.98 16.62
C PRO A 241 18.20 26.50 15.45
N THR A 242 18.54 26.14 14.21
CA THR A 242 17.83 26.50 12.97
C THR A 242 16.68 25.56 12.63
N GLY A 243 16.53 24.43 13.33
CA GLY A 243 15.51 23.42 13.03
C GLY A 243 15.66 22.72 11.66
N THR A 244 16.80 22.92 10.98
CA THR A 244 17.12 22.39 9.64
C THR A 244 18.57 21.93 9.61
N LEU A 245 18.86 20.83 8.91
CA LEU A 245 20.20 20.25 8.80
C LEU A 245 20.78 20.49 7.40
N THR A 246 21.90 21.21 7.31
CA THR A 246 22.67 21.32 6.07
C THR A 246 23.47 20.03 5.82
N LEU A 247 23.96 19.81 4.59
CA LEU A 247 24.83 18.66 4.29
C LEU A 247 26.07 18.59 5.21
N GLY A 248 26.62 19.75 5.59
CA GLY A 248 27.78 19.85 6.49
C GLY A 248 27.44 19.44 7.92
N ASP A 249 26.28 19.83 8.42
CA ASP A 249 25.77 19.42 9.74
C ASP A 249 25.39 17.94 9.73
N PHE A 250 24.76 17.48 8.64
CA PHE A 250 24.37 16.10 8.45
C PHE A 250 25.57 15.15 8.51
N ARG A 251 26.70 15.48 7.88
CA ARG A 251 27.94 14.68 7.99
C ARG A 251 28.44 14.54 9.44
N ARG A 252 28.20 15.54 10.30
CA ARG A 252 28.58 15.48 11.72
C ARG A 252 27.63 14.61 12.54
N VAL A 253 26.36 14.55 12.14
CA VAL A 253 25.31 13.78 12.81
C VAL A 253 25.28 12.33 12.32
N TYR A 254 25.51 12.10 11.03
CA TYR A 254 25.39 10.82 10.33
C TYR A 254 26.70 10.49 9.59
N ASP A 255 27.63 9.86 10.32
CA ASP A 255 28.93 9.44 9.80
C ASP A 255 28.96 7.92 9.55
N VAL A 256 28.98 7.55 8.27
CA VAL A 256 29.00 6.14 7.82
C VAL A 256 30.39 5.51 8.02
N SER A 257 31.45 6.30 8.25
CA SER A 257 32.83 5.81 8.40
C SER A 257 33.07 4.96 9.65
N GLN A 258 32.14 4.97 10.61
CA GLN A 258 32.22 4.14 11.82
C GLN A 258 31.61 2.73 11.66
N ARG A 259 31.06 2.39 10.49
CA ARG A 259 30.59 1.01 10.23
C ARG A 259 31.76 0.10 9.84
N PRO A 260 31.94 -1.07 10.47
CA PRO A 260 32.98 -2.01 10.08
C PRO A 260 32.82 -2.42 8.62
N GLN A 261 33.89 -2.28 7.84
CA GLN A 261 33.95 -2.59 6.42
C GLN A 261 33.74 -4.10 6.22
N GLN A 262 32.51 -4.49 5.87
CA GLN A 262 32.16 -5.89 5.67
C GLN A 262 32.64 -6.34 4.29
N GLN A 263 33.67 -7.20 4.28
CA GLN A 263 34.25 -7.78 3.07
C GLN A 263 33.18 -8.54 2.28
N ARG A 264 33.04 -8.20 0.99
CA ARG A 264 32.35 -9.05 0.01
C ARG A 264 33.10 -10.37 -0.12
N SER A 265 32.54 -11.44 0.43
CA SER A 265 33.04 -12.80 0.23
C SER A 265 32.13 -13.55 -0.74
N GLY A 266 32.72 -14.01 -1.84
CA GLY A 266 32.32 -15.24 -2.53
C GLY A 266 31.14 -15.16 -3.50
N LYS A 267 31.37 -15.64 -4.73
CA LYS A 267 30.33 -16.08 -5.65
C LYS A 267 29.45 -17.14 -4.95
N LEU A 268 28.30 -16.74 -4.45
CA LEU A 268 27.18 -17.62 -4.14
C LEU A 268 26.08 -17.25 -5.11
N HIS A 269 25.43 -18.21 -5.77
CA HIS A 269 24.25 -17.94 -6.59
C HIS A 269 23.13 -17.41 -5.66
N SER A 270 23.07 -16.09 -5.46
CA SER A 270 22.04 -15.46 -4.64
C SER A 270 20.75 -15.37 -5.44
N HIS A 271 19.74 -16.14 -5.04
CA HIS A 271 18.37 -15.94 -5.51
C HIS A 271 17.87 -14.60 -4.97
N PHE A 272 17.80 -13.58 -5.83
CA PHE A 272 17.27 -12.26 -5.50
C PHE A 272 15.74 -12.31 -5.48
N LYS A 273 15.10 -11.68 -4.48
CA LYS A 273 13.63 -11.48 -4.46
C LYS A 273 13.20 -10.36 -5.41
N GLN A 274 14.07 -9.40 -5.67
CA GLN A 274 13.84 -8.35 -6.66
C GLN A 274 15.17 -7.84 -7.20
N ARG A 275 15.13 -7.34 -8.43
CA ARG A 275 16.21 -6.61 -9.06
C ARG A 275 15.59 -5.48 -9.88
N ASN A 276 15.79 -4.25 -9.41
CA ASN A 276 15.32 -3.03 -10.07
C ASN A 276 16.08 -1.82 -9.49
N ARG A 277 15.84 -0.64 -10.06
CA ARG A 277 16.35 0.62 -9.50
C ARG A 277 15.20 1.55 -9.14
N HIS A 278 15.26 2.23 -8.00
CA HIS A 278 14.18 3.12 -7.57
C HIS A 278 14.68 4.43 -6.96
N THR A 279 13.75 5.38 -6.78
CA THR A 279 13.93 6.61 -6.03
C THR A 279 12.58 7.10 -5.48
N TRP A 280 12.61 8.13 -4.65
CA TRP A 280 11.44 8.67 -3.96
C TRP A 280 11.23 10.15 -4.28
N LEU A 281 10.05 10.48 -4.78
CA LEU A 281 9.67 11.85 -5.16
C LEU A 281 8.64 12.43 -4.19
N TYR A 282 8.98 13.57 -3.61
CA TYR A 282 8.07 14.34 -2.77
C TYR A 282 6.98 15.02 -3.59
N GLN A 283 5.75 15.04 -3.07
CA GLN A 283 4.60 15.63 -3.79
C GLN A 283 3.87 16.71 -2.97
N GLY A 284 4.48 17.19 -1.87
CA GLY A 284 3.91 18.26 -1.06
C GLY A 284 4.25 19.66 -1.58
N SER A 285 4.05 20.68 -0.74
CA SER A 285 4.40 22.07 -1.05
C SER A 285 5.88 22.19 -1.42
N GLY A 286 6.20 22.93 -2.48
CA GLY A 286 7.57 23.07 -3.01
C GLY A 286 7.94 22.06 -4.11
N SER A 287 7.20 20.95 -4.24
CA SER A 287 7.43 19.98 -5.33
C SER A 287 6.90 20.47 -6.69
N HIS A 288 7.33 19.81 -7.78
CA HIS A 288 6.88 20.11 -9.13
C HIS A 288 5.35 19.97 -9.30
N ARG A 289 4.71 20.84 -10.09
CA ARG A 289 3.24 20.91 -10.27
C ARG A 289 2.61 19.56 -10.65
N VAL A 290 3.30 18.77 -11.47
CA VAL A 290 2.85 17.44 -11.91
C VAL A 290 2.70 16.49 -10.72
N LEU A 291 3.67 16.49 -9.78
CA LEU A 291 3.63 15.64 -8.60
C LEU A 291 2.49 16.02 -7.66
N GLN A 292 2.29 17.33 -7.43
CA GLN A 292 1.16 17.84 -6.64
C GLN A 292 -0.19 17.49 -7.29
N THR A 293 -0.28 17.60 -8.61
CA THR A 293 -1.49 17.26 -9.38
C THR A 293 -1.80 15.77 -9.30
N LEU A 294 -0.77 14.92 -9.42
CA LEU A 294 -0.87 13.47 -9.26
C LEU A 294 -1.45 13.11 -7.88
N ARG A 295 -0.92 13.71 -6.80
CA ARG A 295 -1.48 13.51 -5.44
C ARG A 295 -2.95 13.92 -5.35
N LYS A 296 -3.33 15.07 -5.93
CA LYS A 296 -4.74 15.51 -5.99
C LYS A 296 -5.63 14.54 -6.77
N ARG A 297 -5.13 13.93 -7.86
CA ARG A 297 -5.85 12.89 -8.60
C ARG A 297 -6.03 11.62 -7.78
N VAL A 298 -5.03 11.20 -7.01
CA VAL A 298 -5.17 10.06 -6.09
C VAL A 298 -6.23 10.33 -5.02
N ILE A 299 -6.28 11.54 -4.46
CA ILE A 299 -7.34 11.98 -3.54
C ILE A 299 -8.71 11.91 -4.23
N GLY A 300 -8.82 12.48 -5.43
CA GLY A 300 -10.07 12.50 -6.20
C GLY A 300 -10.55 11.11 -6.63
N LEU A 301 -9.64 10.19 -6.94
CA LEU A 301 -9.93 8.81 -7.33
C LEU A 301 -10.39 7.97 -6.12
N THR A 302 -9.68 8.08 -5.00
CA THR A 302 -9.92 7.23 -3.82
C THR A 302 -11.05 7.75 -2.93
N HIS A 303 -11.43 9.03 -3.08
CA HIS A 303 -12.35 9.74 -2.19
C HIS A 303 -11.93 9.67 -0.70
N LEU A 304 -10.65 9.42 -0.43
CA LEU A 304 -10.11 9.46 0.92
C LEU A 304 -9.79 10.90 1.33
N PRO A 305 -9.84 11.23 2.63
CA PRO A 305 -9.48 12.55 3.13
C PRO A 305 -8.07 12.94 2.68
N SER A 306 -7.90 14.20 2.26
CA SER A 306 -6.59 14.72 1.84
C SER A 306 -5.55 14.56 2.95
N SER A 307 -5.94 14.73 4.21
CA SER A 307 -5.05 14.55 5.38
C SER A 307 -4.47 13.14 5.48
N LEU A 308 -5.17 12.12 4.98
CA LEU A 308 -4.70 10.74 5.02
C LEU A 308 -3.72 10.48 3.87
N VAL A 309 -4.08 10.90 2.65
CA VAL A 309 -3.22 10.73 1.45
C VAL A 309 -1.96 11.59 1.54
N GLU A 310 -2.04 12.82 2.06
CA GLU A 310 -0.88 13.71 2.22
C GLU A 310 0.12 13.23 3.27
N LEU A 311 -0.34 12.44 4.24
CA LEU A 311 0.50 11.86 5.29
C LEU A 311 1.03 10.47 4.93
N SER A 312 0.69 9.96 3.75
CA SER A 312 1.21 8.69 3.26
C SER A 312 2.65 8.83 2.74
N GLU A 313 3.26 7.70 2.37
CA GLU A 313 4.60 7.62 1.78
C GLU A 313 4.77 8.53 0.54
N PRO A 314 5.99 9.02 0.26
CA PRO A 314 6.28 9.73 -0.99
C PRO A 314 6.09 8.82 -2.22
N LEU A 315 6.05 9.41 -3.41
CA LEU A 315 5.86 8.63 -4.64
C LEU A 315 7.13 7.85 -4.95
N GLN A 316 7.07 6.52 -4.91
CA GLN A 316 8.18 5.67 -5.31
C GLN A 316 8.21 5.57 -6.84
N VAL A 317 9.34 5.83 -7.48
CA VAL A 317 9.53 5.64 -8.92
C VAL A 317 10.55 4.55 -9.16
N ILE A 318 10.16 3.51 -9.89
CA ILE A 318 10.93 2.30 -10.14
C ILE A 318 11.23 2.17 -11.64
N ARG A 319 12.45 1.76 -11.94
CA ARG A 319 12.98 1.46 -13.27
C ARG A 319 13.42 0.00 -13.31
N TYR A 320 12.86 -0.77 -14.23
CA TYR A 320 13.27 -2.12 -14.54
C TYR A 320 13.97 -2.14 -15.90
N GLU A 321 15.22 -2.61 -15.92
CA GLU A 321 16.00 -2.88 -17.11
C GLU A 321 15.76 -4.31 -17.64
N HIS A 322 16.52 -4.72 -18.65
CA HIS A 322 16.38 -6.05 -19.23
C HIS A 322 16.65 -7.15 -18.19
N GLY A 323 15.67 -8.04 -18.01
CA GLY A 323 15.69 -9.14 -17.06
C GLY A 323 15.37 -8.73 -15.62
N ASP A 324 15.14 -7.46 -15.32
CA ASP A 324 14.74 -7.00 -13.99
C ASP A 324 13.31 -7.44 -13.67
N PHE A 325 13.06 -7.72 -12.39
CA PHE A 325 11.81 -8.32 -11.90
C PHE A 325 11.59 -7.99 -10.42
N SER A 326 10.38 -8.30 -9.94
CA SER A 326 10.05 -8.37 -8.52
C SER A 326 9.24 -9.64 -8.27
N SER A 327 9.69 -10.49 -7.36
CA SER A 327 8.95 -11.69 -6.92
C SER A 327 7.61 -11.28 -6.30
N ALA A 328 6.67 -12.22 -6.24
CA ALA A 328 5.35 -11.92 -5.71
C ALA A 328 5.44 -11.60 -4.21
N HIS A 329 4.85 -10.50 -3.79
CA HIS A 329 4.86 -10.00 -2.43
C HIS A 329 3.55 -9.28 -2.10
N TYR A 330 3.39 -8.96 -0.82
CA TYR A 330 2.35 -8.07 -0.32
C TYR A 330 2.94 -6.69 -0.08
N ASP A 331 2.19 -5.64 -0.39
CA ASP A 331 2.62 -4.27 -0.11
C ASP A 331 2.55 -3.96 1.40
N SER A 332 1.59 -4.57 2.10
CA SER A 332 1.35 -4.35 3.53
C SER A 332 1.74 -5.62 4.30
N SER A 333 2.21 -5.47 5.54
CA SER A 333 2.53 -6.61 6.38
C SER A 333 1.30 -7.06 7.18
N SER A 334 1.28 -8.32 7.62
CA SER A 334 0.24 -8.84 8.51
C SER A 334 0.26 -8.12 9.87
N SER A 335 -0.87 -7.55 10.28
CA SER A 335 -1.02 -6.87 11.57
C SER A 335 -1.12 -7.87 12.72
N HIS A 336 -0.22 -7.76 13.69
CA HIS A 336 -0.26 -8.50 14.96
C HIS A 336 -0.32 -7.51 16.15
N PRO A 337 -0.81 -7.94 17.34
CA PRO A 337 -0.90 -7.06 18.51
C PRO A 337 0.44 -6.44 18.95
N GLU A 338 1.56 -7.06 18.57
CA GLU A 338 2.93 -6.63 18.92
C GLU A 338 3.57 -5.73 17.84
N THR A 339 2.89 -5.55 16.70
CA THR A 339 3.38 -4.75 15.57
C THR A 339 2.80 -3.34 15.60
N THR A 340 3.56 -2.35 15.15
CA THR A 340 3.09 -0.96 14.96
C THR A 340 3.31 -0.49 13.53
N CYS A 341 2.37 0.28 13.00
CA CYS A 341 2.51 0.87 11.68
C CYS A 341 3.60 1.93 11.68
N THR A 342 4.52 1.84 10.72
CA THR A 342 5.69 2.74 10.69
C THR A 342 5.28 4.21 10.54
N HIS A 343 4.21 4.50 9.77
CA HIS A 343 3.75 5.87 9.55
C HIS A 343 3.12 6.54 10.77
N THR A 344 2.51 5.77 11.68
CA THR A 344 1.88 6.30 12.92
C THR A 344 2.74 6.13 14.16
N ARG A 345 3.99 5.66 14.04
CA ARG A 345 4.88 5.37 15.17
C ARG A 345 4.94 6.51 16.20
N LEU A 346 4.97 7.76 15.75
CA LEU A 346 4.99 8.96 16.62
C LEU A 346 3.76 9.07 17.55
N ALA A 347 2.65 8.46 17.19
CA ALA A 347 1.42 8.41 17.97
C ALA A 347 1.23 7.07 18.71
N GLY A 348 1.98 6.04 18.33
CA GLY A 348 1.93 4.71 18.92
C GLY A 348 2.61 4.63 20.29
N ASN A 349 2.32 3.56 21.03
CA ASN A 349 3.00 3.28 22.29
C ASN A 349 4.42 2.74 22.00
N ALA A 350 5.42 3.20 22.76
CA ALA A 350 6.83 2.79 22.61
C ALA A 350 7.11 1.30 22.90
N SER A 351 6.07 0.53 23.22
CA SER A 351 6.12 -0.89 23.61
C SER A 351 6.05 -1.87 22.44
N ALA A 352 5.77 -1.41 21.21
CA ALA A 352 5.75 -2.28 20.03
C ALA A 352 7.17 -2.77 19.68
N LEU A 353 7.30 -4.08 19.42
CA LEU A 353 8.59 -4.75 19.21
C LEU A 353 9.02 -4.68 17.74
N THR A 354 8.06 -4.64 16.82
CA THR A 354 8.30 -4.71 15.37
C THR A 354 7.49 -3.66 14.62
N GLU A 355 8.10 -3.04 13.62
CA GLU A 355 7.46 -2.07 12.75
C GLU A 355 7.01 -2.75 11.48
N VAL A 356 5.85 -2.35 10.96
CA VAL A 356 5.26 -2.92 9.75
C VAL A 356 4.72 -1.84 8.81
N SER A 357 4.75 -2.13 7.52
CA SER A 357 4.09 -1.31 6.51
C SER A 357 2.59 -1.52 6.58
N CYS A 358 1.83 -0.45 6.77
CA CYS A 358 0.37 -0.47 6.78
C CYS A 358 -0.15 0.34 5.60
N ARG A 359 -0.35 -0.33 4.46
CA ARG A 359 -0.74 0.29 3.20
C ARG A 359 -2.15 -0.17 2.84
N TYR A 360 -3.14 0.71 3.01
CA TYR A 360 -4.55 0.37 2.76
C TYR A 360 -4.83 0.04 1.29
N LEU A 361 -4.26 0.84 0.40
CA LEU A 361 -4.36 0.65 -1.05
C LEU A 361 -3.07 1.08 -1.74
N THR A 362 -2.91 0.59 -2.96
CA THR A 362 -1.79 0.91 -3.84
C THR A 362 -2.33 1.45 -5.14
N VAL A 363 -1.77 2.58 -5.59
CA VAL A 363 -1.98 3.11 -6.93
C VAL A 363 -0.67 3.00 -7.70
N SER A 364 -0.61 2.07 -8.64
CA SER A 364 0.56 1.86 -9.49
C SER A 364 0.36 2.50 -10.86
N LEU A 365 1.32 3.29 -11.30
CA LEU A 365 1.23 4.16 -12.47
C LEU A 365 2.26 3.72 -13.50
N TYR A 366 1.80 3.29 -14.68
CA TYR A 366 2.70 2.97 -15.77
C TYR A 366 3.20 4.25 -16.44
N LEU A 367 4.49 4.54 -16.27
CA LEU A 367 5.14 5.70 -16.87
C LEU A 367 5.73 5.40 -18.26
N SER A 368 5.91 4.12 -18.59
CA SER A 368 6.28 3.67 -19.93
C SER A 368 5.56 2.39 -20.35
N SER A 369 5.33 2.24 -21.65
CA SER A 369 4.89 1.00 -22.29
C SER A 369 6.09 0.08 -22.52
N VAL A 370 5.88 -1.21 -22.33
CA VAL A 370 6.91 -2.24 -22.55
C VAL A 370 6.52 -3.09 -23.76
N GLU A 371 7.48 -3.40 -24.62
CA GLU A 371 7.22 -4.17 -25.83
C GLU A 371 6.89 -5.63 -25.50
N ASP A 372 7.75 -6.26 -24.68
CA ASP A 372 7.65 -7.67 -24.28
C ASP A 372 8.12 -7.88 -22.84
N GLY A 373 7.38 -8.69 -22.08
CA GLY A 373 7.56 -8.88 -20.63
C GLY A 373 7.13 -7.67 -19.80
N GLY A 374 7.60 -7.64 -18.54
CA GLY A 374 7.35 -6.52 -17.62
C GLY A 374 5.90 -6.43 -17.11
N GLU A 375 5.06 -7.43 -17.33
CA GLU A 375 3.70 -7.45 -16.78
C GLU A 375 3.71 -7.38 -15.25
N ILE A 376 2.69 -6.75 -14.66
CA ILE A 376 2.37 -7.05 -13.26
C ILE A 376 1.50 -8.31 -13.26
N THR A 377 1.82 -9.25 -12.37
CA THR A 377 1.10 -10.52 -12.23
C THR A 377 0.49 -10.60 -10.84
N PHE A 378 -0.77 -11.03 -10.78
CA PHE A 378 -1.46 -11.39 -9.55
C PHE A 378 -1.70 -12.90 -9.61
N PRO A 379 -0.81 -13.71 -9.00
CA PRO A 379 -0.80 -15.15 -9.24
C PRO A 379 -2.10 -15.85 -8.87
N VAL A 380 -2.77 -15.35 -7.82
CA VAL A 380 -3.98 -15.95 -7.24
C VAL A 380 -5.24 -15.12 -7.48
N ALA A 381 -5.23 -14.14 -8.39
CA ALA A 381 -6.39 -13.31 -8.64
C ALA A 381 -7.65 -14.14 -8.96
N ASP A 382 -8.75 -13.78 -8.30
CA ASP A 382 -10.08 -14.41 -8.34
C ASP A 382 -10.10 -15.93 -8.11
N ASN A 383 -9.04 -16.51 -7.52
CA ASN A 383 -9.04 -17.93 -7.14
C ASN A 383 -10.20 -18.24 -6.19
N ARG A 384 -10.78 -19.44 -6.30
CA ARG A 384 -11.92 -19.83 -5.45
C ARG A 384 -11.54 -19.82 -3.97
N THR A 385 -10.36 -20.33 -3.65
CA THR A 385 -9.78 -20.42 -2.31
C THR A 385 -8.34 -19.92 -2.35
N TYR A 386 -7.88 -19.35 -1.24
CA TYR A 386 -6.47 -19.11 -1.01
C TYR A 386 -5.92 -20.27 -0.17
N ASP A 387 -4.79 -20.81 -0.59
CA ASP A 387 -4.03 -21.82 0.15
C ASP A 387 -2.56 -21.53 -0.08
N GLU A 388 -1.85 -21.16 0.98
CA GLU A 388 -0.42 -20.84 0.92
C GLU A 388 0.40 -22.06 0.49
N GLN A 389 -0.01 -23.27 0.88
CA GLN A 389 0.64 -24.51 0.46
C GLN A 389 0.41 -24.79 -1.03
N ALA A 390 -0.58 -24.14 -1.66
CA ALA A 390 -0.82 -24.20 -3.09
C ALA A 390 0.02 -23.21 -3.92
N LEU A 391 0.65 -22.22 -3.27
CA LEU A 391 1.57 -21.30 -3.94
C LEU A 391 2.87 -22.00 -4.35
N VAL A 392 3.29 -23.01 -3.59
CA VAL A 392 4.52 -23.78 -3.83
C VAL A 392 4.18 -25.28 -3.88
N GLN A 393 3.85 -25.79 -5.07
CA GLN A 393 3.53 -27.20 -5.28
C GLN A 393 4.31 -27.81 -6.43
N GLU A 394 4.70 -29.09 -6.28
CA GLU A 394 5.31 -29.90 -7.35
C GLU A 394 6.55 -29.25 -8.01
N GLY A 395 7.33 -28.48 -7.25
CA GLY A 395 8.51 -27.77 -7.75
C GLY A 395 8.20 -26.48 -8.53
N VAL A 396 6.95 -26.02 -8.51
CA VAL A 396 6.50 -24.75 -9.10
C VAL A 396 6.20 -23.78 -7.97
N ASP A 397 6.95 -22.67 -7.93
CA ASP A 397 6.72 -21.57 -6.99
C ASP A 397 6.05 -20.40 -7.73
N LEU A 398 4.77 -20.16 -7.45
CA LEU A 398 4.00 -19.07 -8.03
C LEU A 398 4.45 -17.68 -7.54
N THR A 399 5.27 -17.63 -6.49
CA THR A 399 5.89 -16.39 -6.00
C THR A 399 7.14 -16.01 -6.80
N ASP A 400 7.80 -16.97 -7.46
CA ASP A 400 8.94 -16.72 -8.34
C ASP A 400 8.50 -16.25 -9.73
N THR A 401 8.28 -14.94 -9.85
CA THR A 401 7.86 -14.30 -11.10
C THR A 401 8.84 -14.51 -12.26
N GLN A 402 10.11 -14.85 -12.01
CA GLN A 402 11.05 -15.12 -13.09
C GLN A 402 10.67 -16.37 -13.88
N GLN A 403 10.25 -17.42 -13.18
CA GLN A 403 9.94 -18.72 -13.78
C GLN A 403 8.45 -18.88 -14.03
N THR A 404 7.60 -18.34 -13.15
CA THR A 404 6.17 -18.68 -13.11
C THR A 404 5.23 -17.53 -13.42
N CYS A 405 5.73 -16.34 -13.80
CA CYS A 405 4.88 -15.21 -14.20
C CYS A 405 3.78 -15.63 -15.21
N GLY A 406 4.12 -16.43 -16.22
CA GLY A 406 3.18 -16.91 -17.24
C GLY A 406 2.06 -17.81 -16.70
N LYS A 407 2.18 -18.31 -15.47
CA LYS A 407 1.18 -19.16 -14.79
C LYS A 407 0.25 -18.37 -13.87
N GLY A 408 0.50 -17.09 -13.63
CA GLY A 408 -0.38 -16.27 -12.81
C GLY A 408 -1.78 -16.14 -13.41
N ASN A 409 -2.80 -16.05 -12.55
CA ASN A 409 -4.20 -15.97 -12.98
C ASN A 409 -4.52 -14.69 -13.76
N LEU A 410 -3.97 -13.55 -13.32
CA LEU A 410 -4.19 -12.26 -13.94
C LEU A 410 -2.86 -11.56 -14.19
N ARG A 411 -2.68 -11.04 -15.40
CA ARG A 411 -1.51 -10.26 -15.82
C ARG A 411 -1.95 -9.00 -16.55
N MET A 412 -1.35 -7.86 -16.20
CA MET A 412 -1.57 -6.60 -16.91
C MET A 412 -0.29 -6.15 -17.58
N LYS A 413 -0.40 -5.82 -18.86
CA LYS A 413 0.72 -5.31 -19.65
C LYS A 413 0.93 -3.82 -19.35
N PRO A 414 2.17 -3.36 -19.10
CA PRO A 414 2.45 -1.95 -18.89
C PRO A 414 2.07 -1.14 -20.11
N THR A 415 1.16 -0.20 -19.93
CA THR A 415 0.72 0.74 -20.95
C THR A 415 0.88 2.14 -20.38
N THR A 416 1.70 2.98 -21.02
CA THR A 416 1.96 4.35 -20.58
C THR A 416 0.65 5.06 -20.23
N ALA A 417 0.70 5.87 -19.17
CA ALA A 417 -0.41 6.69 -18.69
C ALA A 417 -1.61 5.94 -18.09
N THR A 418 -1.55 4.62 -17.99
CA THR A 418 -2.55 3.81 -17.26
C THR A 418 -2.19 3.71 -15.78
N ALA A 419 -3.21 3.84 -14.92
CA ALA A 419 -3.11 3.55 -13.50
C ALA A 419 -3.80 2.23 -13.15
N LEU A 420 -3.22 1.48 -12.23
CA LEU A 420 -3.84 0.36 -11.54
C LEU A 420 -4.09 0.76 -10.10
N LEU A 421 -5.24 0.38 -9.55
CA LEU A 421 -5.57 0.59 -8.16
C LEU A 421 -6.08 -0.72 -7.56
N TRP A 422 -5.46 -1.17 -6.48
CA TRP A 422 -6.00 -2.27 -5.68
C TRP A 422 -5.94 -1.97 -4.19
N TYR A 423 -6.79 -2.65 -3.44
CA TYR A 423 -6.79 -2.61 -1.99
C TYR A 423 -5.96 -3.78 -1.46
N ASN A 424 -5.02 -3.49 -0.55
CA ASN A 424 -4.18 -4.53 0.07
C ASN A 424 -4.88 -5.19 1.26
N HIS A 425 -5.95 -4.57 1.77
CA HIS A 425 -6.70 -5.05 2.92
C HIS A 425 -8.18 -5.22 2.60
N LEU A 426 -8.83 -6.14 3.32
CA LEU A 426 -10.27 -6.28 3.37
C LEU A 426 -10.89 -5.15 4.19
N SER A 427 -12.22 -5.00 4.13
CA SER A 427 -12.94 -4.11 5.05
C SER A 427 -13.25 -4.84 6.35
N ASP A 428 -13.17 -4.13 7.47
CA ASP A 428 -13.58 -4.66 8.78
C ASP A 428 -15.12 -4.75 8.95
N GLY A 429 -15.89 -4.36 7.93
CA GLY A 429 -17.36 -4.32 7.95
C GLY A 429 -17.96 -3.10 8.68
N ARG A 430 -17.15 -2.27 9.33
CA ARG A 430 -17.57 -1.02 10.00
C ARG A 430 -17.06 0.23 9.29
N GLY A 431 -16.51 0.07 8.09
CA GLY A 431 -15.97 1.16 7.28
C GLY A 431 -14.52 1.51 7.62
N TRP A 432 -13.76 0.60 8.23
CA TRP A 432 -12.33 0.75 8.45
C TRP A 432 -11.52 -0.35 7.73
N MET A 433 -10.20 -0.27 7.88
CA MET A 433 -9.24 -1.24 7.36
C MET A 433 -9.30 -2.52 8.19
N GLY A 434 -9.47 -3.66 7.53
CA GLY A 434 -9.48 -4.98 8.14
C GLY A 434 -8.18 -5.74 7.91
N GLU A 435 -8.28 -7.07 7.87
CA GLU A 435 -7.16 -7.98 7.64
C GLU A 435 -6.54 -7.80 6.25
N LEU A 436 -5.29 -8.26 6.10
CA LEU A 436 -4.60 -8.29 4.81
C LEU A 436 -5.39 -9.14 3.82
N ASP A 437 -5.60 -8.64 2.60
CA ASP A 437 -6.21 -9.41 1.52
C ASP A 437 -5.14 -10.31 0.90
N GLU A 438 -5.16 -11.60 1.22
CA GLU A 438 -4.22 -12.61 0.71
C GLU A 438 -4.21 -12.70 -0.83
N PHE A 439 -5.30 -12.27 -1.49
CA PHE A 439 -5.36 -12.24 -2.95
C PHE A 439 -4.57 -11.07 -3.54
N SER A 440 -4.18 -10.07 -2.73
CA SER A 440 -3.36 -8.92 -3.15
C SER A 440 -1.90 -9.25 -3.46
N LEU A 441 -1.51 -10.54 -3.35
CA LEU A 441 -0.21 -11.04 -3.76
C LEU A 441 0.06 -10.69 -5.22
N HIS A 442 1.10 -9.90 -5.46
CA HIS A 442 1.45 -9.43 -6.79
C HIS A 442 2.96 -9.30 -6.97
N GLY A 443 3.42 -9.31 -8.21
CA GLY A 443 4.83 -9.08 -8.53
C GLY A 443 5.02 -8.62 -9.96
N ASP A 444 6.24 -8.23 -10.29
CA ASP A 444 6.61 -7.76 -11.62
C ASP A 444 7.38 -8.83 -12.38
N CYS A 445 6.85 -9.21 -13.53
CA CYS A 445 7.48 -10.16 -14.43
C CYS A 445 8.76 -9.60 -15.05
N PRO A 446 9.73 -10.47 -15.41
CA PRO A 446 10.94 -10.05 -16.07
C PRO A 446 10.68 -9.22 -17.33
N VAL A 447 11.35 -8.08 -17.46
CA VAL A 447 11.32 -7.29 -18.69
C VAL A 447 12.16 -7.98 -19.75
N LYS A 448 11.57 -8.33 -20.90
CA LYS A 448 12.29 -8.99 -21.99
C LYS A 448 12.79 -7.99 -23.01
N ARG A 449 11.96 -6.99 -23.37
CA ARG A 449 12.32 -5.95 -24.34
C ARG A 449 11.79 -4.59 -23.92
N GLY A 450 12.67 -3.60 -23.96
CA GLY A 450 12.39 -2.21 -23.55
C GLY A 450 12.82 -1.92 -22.12
N VAL A 451 12.35 -0.79 -21.58
CA VAL A 451 12.59 -0.36 -20.19
C VAL A 451 11.26 0.01 -19.58
N LYS A 452 10.95 -0.61 -18.44
CA LYS A 452 9.71 -0.37 -17.70
C LYS A 452 9.95 0.69 -16.63
N TRP A 453 9.12 1.73 -16.64
CA TRP A 453 9.05 2.72 -15.58
C TRP A 453 7.68 2.68 -14.94
N VAL A 454 7.66 2.57 -13.61
CA VAL A 454 6.44 2.54 -12.80
C VAL A 454 6.58 3.54 -11.66
N ALA A 455 5.48 4.14 -11.24
CA ALA A 455 5.44 4.84 -9.96
C ALA A 455 4.35 4.29 -9.05
N ASN A 456 4.69 3.99 -7.80
CA ASN A 456 3.76 3.49 -6.80
C ASN A 456 3.43 4.61 -5.81
N SER A 457 2.14 4.86 -5.62
CA SER A 457 1.60 5.74 -4.58
C SER A 457 0.82 4.89 -3.61
N TRP A 458 1.36 4.72 -2.41
CA TRP A 458 0.68 4.03 -1.32
C TRP A 458 -0.13 4.99 -0.48
N VAL A 459 -1.23 4.50 0.07
CA VAL A 459 -2.03 5.24 1.03
C VAL A 459 -2.00 4.51 2.36
N ASN A 460 -1.39 5.12 3.37
CA ASN A 460 -1.16 4.50 4.66
C ASN A 460 -2.32 4.74 5.62
N VAL A 461 -2.78 3.67 6.25
CA VAL A 461 -3.85 3.70 7.27
C VAL A 461 -3.46 2.76 8.38
N ASP A 462 -3.57 3.22 9.62
CA ASP A 462 -3.43 2.36 10.79
C ASP A 462 -4.70 1.51 10.97
N PRO A 463 -4.60 0.18 11.16
CA PRO A 463 -5.75 -0.64 11.50
C PRO A 463 -6.40 -0.20 12.82
N ASP A 464 -5.65 0.40 13.75
CA ASP A 464 -6.22 1.07 14.92
C ASP A 464 -6.63 2.52 14.57
N TYR A 465 -7.94 2.72 14.45
CA TYR A 465 -8.55 4.03 14.23
C TYR A 465 -8.09 5.08 15.26
N GLN A 466 -7.95 4.73 16.54
CA GLN A 466 -7.56 5.67 17.59
C GLN A 466 -6.11 6.14 17.39
N GLN A 467 -5.23 5.22 17.01
CA GLN A 467 -3.83 5.51 16.70
C GLN A 467 -3.72 6.40 15.45
N GLN A 468 -4.46 6.09 14.38
CA GLN A 468 -4.52 6.93 13.18
C GLN A 468 -5.02 8.35 13.51
N ALA A 469 -6.12 8.47 14.25
CA ALA A 469 -6.71 9.76 14.61
C ALA A 469 -5.75 10.59 15.48
N ARG A 470 -5.07 9.96 16.45
CA ARG A 470 -4.06 10.62 17.28
C ARG A 470 -2.90 11.13 16.43
N TYR A 471 -2.40 10.31 15.50
CA TYR A 471 -1.33 10.70 14.59
C TYR A 471 -1.71 11.91 13.73
N GLN A 472 -2.90 11.90 13.13
CA GLN A 472 -3.38 13.01 12.31
C GLN A 472 -3.48 14.31 13.12
N ARG A 473 -3.96 14.26 14.37
CA ARG A 473 -4.01 15.43 15.26
C ARG A 473 -2.63 15.98 15.59
N LEU A 474 -1.66 15.09 15.86
CA LEU A 474 -0.28 15.49 16.17
C LEU A 474 0.40 16.18 14.99
N VAL A 475 0.24 15.66 13.77
CA VAL A 475 0.85 16.28 12.59
C VAL A 475 0.13 17.58 12.21
N ALA A 476 -1.20 17.64 12.36
CA ALA A 476 -1.95 18.87 12.11
C ALA A 476 -1.58 20.00 13.08
N SER A 477 -1.47 19.69 14.39
CA SER A 477 -1.09 20.69 15.39
C SER A 477 0.33 21.22 15.16
N GLN A 478 1.26 20.35 14.76
CA GLN A 478 2.62 20.75 14.37
C GLN A 478 2.60 21.69 13.17
N ARG A 479 1.88 21.35 12.08
CA ARG A 479 1.76 22.25 10.90
C ARG A 479 1.25 23.64 11.26
N HIS A 480 0.29 23.73 12.17
CA HIS A 480 -0.22 25.02 12.66
C HIS A 480 0.85 25.80 13.45
N GLN A 481 1.64 25.13 14.28
CA GLN A 481 2.73 25.76 15.02
C GLN A 481 3.85 26.24 14.09
N THR A 482 4.26 25.47 13.09
CA THR A 482 5.29 25.88 12.13
C THR A 482 4.82 27.05 11.28
N LYS A 483 3.56 27.06 10.85
CA LYS A 483 2.97 28.16 10.09
C LYS A 483 2.85 29.44 10.92
N ALA A 484 2.42 29.34 12.18
CA ALA A 484 2.38 30.47 13.11
C ALA A 484 3.79 31.02 13.38
N ALA A 485 4.79 30.16 13.56
CA ALA A 485 6.18 30.57 13.75
C ALA A 485 6.77 31.28 12.51
N MET A 486 6.44 30.82 11.29
CA MET A 486 6.83 31.50 10.05
C MET A 486 6.12 32.84 9.86
N GLU A 487 4.83 32.93 10.20
CA GLU A 487 4.07 34.19 10.16
C GLU A 487 4.63 35.19 11.19
N ASP A 488 4.93 34.76 12.42
CA ASP A 488 5.57 35.61 13.44
C ASP A 488 6.98 36.08 13.02
N GLN A 489 7.74 35.25 12.30
CA GLN A 489 9.03 35.65 11.71
C GLN A 489 8.85 36.69 10.60
N TYR A 490 7.80 36.58 9.78
CA TYR A 490 7.49 37.53 8.72
C TYR A 490 6.99 38.88 9.28
N TYR A 491 6.17 38.86 10.34
CA TYR A 491 5.75 40.07 11.06
C TYR A 491 6.89 40.71 11.85
N SER A 492 7.82 39.92 12.39
CA SER A 492 9.05 40.40 13.04
C SER A 492 9.97 41.10 12.04
N LEU A 493 10.20 40.50 10.87
CA LEU A 493 11.00 41.10 9.78
C LEU A 493 10.33 42.30 9.11
N SER A 494 9.01 42.41 9.14
CA SER A 494 8.28 43.57 8.61
C SER A 494 8.30 44.78 9.56
N HIS A 495 8.66 44.61 10.83
CA HIS A 495 8.64 45.68 11.84
C HIS A 495 10.02 46.13 12.35
N SER A 496 11.10 45.50 11.89
CA SER A 496 12.47 45.97 12.11
C SER A 496 13.09 46.38 10.77
N ASP A 497 13.48 47.65 10.67
CA ASP A 497 14.26 48.29 9.60
C ASP A 497 13.51 49.04 8.49
N LEU A 498 12.67 50.00 8.92
CA LEU A 498 12.53 51.27 8.19
C LEU A 498 12.16 52.39 9.16
N HIS A 499 13.13 52.82 9.96
CA HIS A 499 13.35 54.22 10.37
C HIS A 499 14.45 54.31 11.43
N LEU A 500 15.64 54.76 11.02
CA LEU A 500 16.54 55.63 11.80
C LEU A 500 17.71 56.11 10.91
N ASP A 501 17.52 57.32 10.38
CA ASP A 501 18.45 58.44 10.15
C ASP A 501 19.82 58.20 9.48
N LEU A 502 19.94 58.67 8.22
CA LEU A 502 20.73 59.86 7.83
C LEU A 502 20.36 60.37 6.43
#